data_AF-X0PZG2-F1
#
_entry.id   AF-X0PZG2-F1
#
_cell.length_a   1.000
_cell.length_b   1.000
_cell.length_c   1.000
_cell.angle_alpha   90.00
_cell.angle_beta   90.00
_cell.angle_gamma   90.00
#
_symmetry.space_group_name_H-M   'P 1'
#
loop_
_entity.id
_entity.type
_entity.pdbx_description
1 polymer ?
#
loop_
_entity_poly.entity_id
_entity_poly.type
_entity_poly.pdbx_seq_one_letter_code
_entity_poly.pdbx_strand_id
1 'polypeptide(L)'
;MNDGIYDPRGVVEVEASPLATRPNSADGLRLAVLSNTKWNAAKLLRATVRALEQRGVTFASVEYYDKEHFSSDASAEVINRIAAENDIALTAIGDCGSCCSACVTDGVRLEQAGLPTAVIVTTEFEHEARLQRDARGMADLEPVVITHPISSLTLEQLEGRAAEVAPQALDIWLTGTPTRATRTATTSSV
;
A
#
# COMPACT_ATOMS: atom_id res chain seq x y z
N MET A 1 47.36 -1.40 -16.46
CA MET A 1 45.93 -1.77 -16.44
C MET A 1 45.39 -1.23 -15.12
N ASN A 2 44.73 -0.06 -15.15
CA ASN A 2 44.15 0.52 -13.95
C ASN A 2 42.82 -0.22 -13.70
N ASP A 3 42.82 -1.06 -12.68
CA ASP A 3 41.62 -1.72 -12.17
C ASP A 3 40.77 -0.63 -11.51
N GLY A 4 39.76 -0.16 -12.25
CA GLY A 4 38.86 0.90 -11.79
C GLY A 4 38.05 0.38 -10.62
N ILE A 5 38.48 0.70 -9.40
CA ILE A 5 37.67 0.51 -8.20
C ILE A 5 36.39 1.34 -8.40
N TYR A 6 35.30 0.64 -8.66
CA TYR A 6 33.98 1.22 -8.76
C TYR A 6 33.55 1.62 -7.34
N ASP A 7 33.40 2.91 -7.08
CA ASP A 7 32.80 3.39 -5.84
C ASP A 7 31.28 3.18 -5.95
N PRO A 8 30.67 2.23 -5.21
CA PRO A 8 29.24 1.96 -5.30
C PRO A 8 28.39 3.08 -4.67
N ARG A 9 29.03 4.10 -4.05
CA ARG A 9 28.35 5.24 -3.42
C ARG A 9 28.00 6.27 -4.48
N GLY A 10 27.04 5.92 -5.35
CA GLY A 10 26.35 6.93 -6.15
C GLY A 10 25.55 7.83 -5.23
N VAL A 11 25.70 9.15 -5.38
CA VAL A 11 24.74 10.11 -4.83
C VAL A 11 23.55 10.08 -5.80
N VAL A 12 22.49 9.36 -5.42
CA VAL A 12 21.25 9.39 -6.18
C VAL A 12 20.47 10.61 -5.70
N GLU A 13 20.56 11.72 -6.44
CA GLU A 13 19.62 12.82 -6.28
C GLU A 13 18.27 12.37 -6.86
N VAL A 14 17.34 11.95 -5.99
CA VAL A 14 15.99 11.58 -6.39
C VAL A 14 15.12 12.82 -6.38
N GLU A 15 14.47 13.13 -7.51
CA GLU A 15 13.53 14.25 -7.61
C GLU A 15 12.28 13.97 -6.77
N ALA A 16 11.86 14.96 -5.98
CA ALA A 16 10.67 14.83 -5.14
C ALA A 16 9.39 14.77 -6.00
N SER A 17 8.58 13.74 -5.78
CA SER A 17 7.29 13.51 -6.43
C SER A 17 6.17 13.70 -5.42
N PRO A 18 5.25 14.67 -5.64
CA PRO A 18 4.17 14.95 -4.70
C PRO A 18 3.09 13.86 -4.74
N LEU A 19 2.33 13.75 -3.65
CA LEU A 19 1.13 12.91 -3.57
C LEU A 19 -0.02 13.43 -4.46
N ALA A 20 -0.93 12.55 -4.85
CA ALA A 20 -2.19 12.92 -5.48
C ALA A 20 -3.08 13.75 -4.54
N THR A 21 -3.97 14.55 -5.13
CA THR A 21 -4.91 15.38 -4.36
C THR A 21 -5.85 14.50 -3.54
N ARG A 22 -5.94 14.78 -2.23
CA ARG A 22 -6.76 13.99 -1.31
C ARG A 22 -8.23 14.42 -1.34
N PRO A 23 -9.20 13.50 -1.50
CA PRO A 23 -10.61 13.81 -1.31
C PRO A 23 -10.90 14.14 0.16
N ASN A 24 -12.02 14.82 0.39
CA ASN A 24 -12.47 15.18 1.75
C ASN A 24 -13.38 14.11 2.39
N SER A 25 -13.83 13.11 1.63
CA SER A 25 -14.55 11.93 2.09
C SER A 25 -14.30 10.75 1.15
N ALA A 26 -14.39 9.54 1.67
CA ALA A 26 -14.39 8.31 0.88
C ALA A 26 -15.80 7.90 0.40
N ASP A 27 -16.85 8.51 0.96
CA ASP A 27 -18.23 8.20 0.58
C ASP A 27 -18.54 8.64 -0.86
N GLY A 28 -19.21 7.76 -1.60
CA GLY A 28 -19.56 7.95 -3.00
C GLY A 28 -18.39 7.79 -3.97
N LEU A 29 -17.18 7.44 -3.50
CA LEU A 29 -16.03 7.23 -4.37
C LEU A 29 -16.03 5.83 -5.00
N ARG A 30 -15.42 5.73 -6.18
CA ARG A 30 -15.11 4.46 -6.85
C ARG A 30 -13.76 3.95 -6.34
N LEU A 31 -13.76 2.78 -5.71
CA LEU A 31 -12.57 2.17 -5.14
C LEU A 31 -11.97 1.12 -6.09
N ALA A 32 -10.71 1.31 -6.45
CA ALA A 32 -9.90 0.27 -7.08
C ALA A 32 -9.23 -0.62 -6.02
N VAL A 33 -9.29 -1.93 -6.22
CA VAL A 33 -8.64 -2.93 -5.39
C VAL A 33 -7.65 -3.73 -6.22
N LEU A 34 -6.35 -3.42 -6.09
CA LEU A 34 -5.28 -4.06 -6.86
C LEU A 34 -4.59 -5.17 -6.04
N SER A 35 -4.85 -6.41 -6.42
CA SER A 35 -4.25 -7.62 -5.85
C SER A 35 -2.96 -7.99 -6.57
N ASN A 36 -1.90 -8.27 -5.80
CA ASN A 36 -0.68 -8.86 -6.34
C ASN A 36 -0.75 -10.38 -6.50
N THR A 37 -1.95 -10.98 -6.52
CA THR A 37 -2.21 -12.41 -6.76
C THR A 37 -1.59 -13.42 -5.79
N LYS A 38 -1.02 -12.97 -4.66
CA LYS A 38 -0.68 -13.89 -3.56
C LYS A 38 -1.93 -14.54 -2.97
N TRP A 39 -1.80 -15.80 -2.56
CA TRP A 39 -2.89 -16.65 -2.05
C TRP A 39 -3.86 -15.96 -1.08
N ASN A 40 -3.34 -15.17 -0.14
CA ASN A 40 -4.15 -14.45 0.85
C ASN A 40 -4.33 -12.95 0.57
N ALA A 41 -3.70 -12.39 -0.47
CA ALA A 41 -3.81 -10.96 -0.78
C ALA A 41 -5.25 -10.58 -1.18
N ALA A 42 -5.85 -11.30 -2.14
CA ALA A 42 -7.23 -11.03 -2.56
C ALA A 42 -8.23 -11.21 -1.42
N LYS A 43 -8.00 -12.17 -0.51
CA LYS A 43 -8.85 -12.41 0.67
C LYS A 43 -8.73 -11.28 1.69
N LEU A 44 -7.51 -10.83 1.98
CA LEU A 44 -7.24 -9.67 2.83
C LEU A 44 -7.90 -8.41 2.27
N LEU A 45 -7.76 -8.17 0.97
CA LEU A 45 -8.33 -7.01 0.29
C LEU A 45 -9.86 -7.01 0.38
N ARG A 46 -10.52 -8.16 0.10
CA ARG A 46 -11.97 -8.30 0.27
C ARG A 46 -12.41 -8.11 1.72
N ALA A 47 -11.64 -8.64 2.69
CA ALA A 47 -11.92 -8.43 4.10
C ALA A 47 -11.78 -6.94 4.49
N THR A 48 -10.80 -6.24 3.91
CA THR A 48 -10.59 -4.80 4.12
C THR A 48 -11.76 -3.98 3.59
N VAL A 49 -12.26 -4.29 2.39
CA VAL A 49 -13.45 -3.61 1.85
C VAL A 49 -14.63 -3.77 2.80
N ARG A 50 -14.89 -4.99 3.30
CA ARG A 50 -15.95 -5.23 4.30
C ARG A 50 -15.71 -4.44 5.59
N ALA A 51 -14.48 -4.37 6.07
CA ALA A 51 -14.13 -3.61 7.28
C ALA A 51 -14.35 -2.10 7.09
N LEU A 52 -14.11 -1.55 5.89
CA LEU A 52 -14.40 -0.16 5.54
C LEU A 52 -15.91 0.11 5.53
N GLU A 53 -16.69 -0.78 4.90
CA GLU A 53 -18.16 -0.69 4.86
C GLU A 53 -18.78 -0.80 6.27
N GLN A 54 -18.26 -1.70 7.12
CA GLN A 54 -18.68 -1.82 8.52
C GLN A 54 -18.39 -0.58 9.36
N ARG A 55 -17.39 0.22 8.96
CA ARG A 55 -17.09 1.52 9.56
C ARG A 55 -17.94 2.67 9.01
N GLY A 56 -18.89 2.36 8.11
CA GLY A 56 -19.87 3.31 7.59
C GLY A 56 -19.52 3.92 6.23
N VAL A 57 -18.42 3.50 5.60
CA VAL A 57 -18.04 4.01 4.27
C VAL A 57 -18.96 3.41 3.21
N THR A 58 -19.50 4.24 2.34
CA THR A 58 -20.34 3.79 1.21
C THR A 58 -19.66 4.12 -0.11
N PHE A 59 -19.10 3.13 -0.81
CA PHE A 59 -18.52 3.32 -2.14
C PHE A 59 -19.59 3.38 -3.23
N ALA A 60 -19.34 4.15 -4.30
CA ALA A 60 -20.17 4.10 -5.50
C ALA A 60 -19.96 2.80 -6.28
N SER A 61 -18.71 2.31 -6.32
CA SER A 61 -18.35 1.01 -6.87
C SER A 61 -17.05 0.50 -6.23
N VAL A 62 -16.84 -0.82 -6.29
CA VAL A 62 -15.57 -1.45 -5.89
C VAL A 62 -15.14 -2.39 -7.00
N GLU A 63 -14.07 -2.01 -7.71
CA GLU A 63 -13.53 -2.77 -8.84
C GLU A 63 -12.25 -3.52 -8.45
N TYR A 64 -12.17 -4.79 -8.83
CA TYR A 64 -11.07 -5.67 -8.47
C TYR A 64 -10.15 -5.90 -9.67
N TYR A 65 -8.86 -5.63 -9.48
CA TYR A 65 -7.81 -5.78 -10.45
C TYR A 65 -6.77 -6.77 -9.93
N ASP A 66 -6.24 -7.59 -10.82
CA ASP A 66 -5.12 -8.49 -10.52
C ASP A 66 -3.90 -8.10 -11.34
N LYS A 67 -2.73 -8.16 -10.71
CA LYS A 67 -1.45 -8.13 -11.41
C LYS A 67 -1.18 -9.48 -12.04
N GLU A 68 -0.40 -9.48 -13.11
CA GLU A 68 0.02 -10.74 -13.75
C GLU A 68 0.84 -11.62 -12.78
N HIS A 69 1.76 -11.00 -12.04
CA HIS A 69 2.61 -11.69 -11.07
C HIS A 69 2.89 -10.84 -9.82
N PHE A 70 3.03 -11.52 -8.66
CA PHE A 70 3.21 -10.87 -7.35
C PHE A 70 4.53 -10.11 -7.17
N SER A 71 5.54 -10.42 -7.97
CA SER A 71 6.88 -9.83 -7.92
C SER A 71 7.20 -8.91 -9.10
N SER A 72 6.25 -8.76 -10.03
CA SER A 72 6.37 -7.83 -11.16
C SER A 72 5.55 -6.60 -10.86
N ASP A 73 5.93 -5.44 -11.39
CA ASP A 73 5.10 -4.23 -11.30
C ASP A 73 3.79 -4.40 -12.11
N ALA A 74 2.77 -3.61 -11.80
CA ALA A 74 1.60 -3.50 -12.65
C ALA A 74 2.02 -2.81 -13.96
N SER A 75 1.47 -3.30 -15.08
CA SER A 75 1.73 -2.69 -16.38
C SER A 75 1.18 -1.26 -16.41
N ALA A 76 1.78 -0.40 -17.24
CA ALA A 76 1.28 0.96 -17.42
C ALA A 76 -0.19 0.99 -17.87
N GLU A 77 -0.62 0.00 -18.67
CA GLU A 77 -2.02 -0.17 -19.08
C GLU A 77 -2.94 -0.40 -17.88
N VAL A 78 -2.55 -1.28 -16.95
CA VAL A 78 -3.34 -1.54 -15.72
C VAL A 78 -3.39 -0.29 -14.85
N ILE A 79 -2.27 0.40 -14.64
CA ILE A 79 -2.21 1.66 -13.87
C ILE A 79 -3.12 2.72 -14.48
N ASN A 80 -3.01 2.97 -15.79
CA ASN A 80 -3.79 3.98 -16.48
C ASN A 80 -5.29 3.68 -16.45
N ARG A 81 -5.66 2.40 -16.62
CA ARG A 81 -7.05 1.96 -16.51
C ARG A 81 -7.60 2.21 -15.11
N ILE A 82 -6.86 1.80 -14.08
CA ILE A 82 -7.26 2.00 -12.68
C ILE A 82 -7.47 3.50 -12.40
N ALA A 83 -6.52 4.36 -12.80
CA ALA A 83 -6.59 5.79 -12.58
C ALA A 83 -7.75 6.48 -13.34
N ALA A 84 -8.10 6.01 -14.54
CA ALA A 84 -9.21 6.57 -15.31
C ALA A 84 -10.59 6.17 -14.74
N GLU A 85 -10.69 4.98 -14.17
CA GLU A 85 -11.96 4.36 -13.79
C GLU A 85 -12.33 4.54 -12.31
N ASN A 86 -11.41 5.03 -11.48
CA ASN A 86 -11.57 5.07 -10.03
C ASN A 86 -11.12 6.40 -9.42
N ASP A 87 -11.47 6.62 -8.15
CA ASP A 87 -11.17 7.87 -7.42
C ASP A 87 -10.15 7.64 -6.29
N ILE A 88 -10.02 6.41 -5.80
CA ILE A 88 -9.01 5.97 -4.82
C ILE A 88 -8.58 4.52 -5.10
N ALA A 89 -7.41 4.12 -4.60
CA ALA A 89 -6.91 2.75 -4.73
C ALA A 89 -6.41 2.14 -3.41
N LEU A 90 -6.60 0.82 -3.30
CA LEU A 90 -6.04 -0.05 -2.26
C LEU A 90 -5.22 -1.15 -2.94
N THR A 91 -3.98 -1.39 -2.52
CA THR A 91 -3.15 -2.48 -3.05
C THR A 91 -2.49 -3.32 -1.96
N ALA A 92 -2.38 -4.63 -2.21
CA ALA A 92 -1.74 -5.58 -1.28
C ALA A 92 -1.09 -6.76 -2.04
N ILE A 93 -0.07 -7.43 -1.49
CA ILE A 93 0.61 -7.17 -0.21
C ILE A 93 2.15 -7.19 -0.32
N GLY A 94 2.80 -6.25 0.37
CA GLY A 94 4.23 -6.29 0.70
C GLY A 94 4.52 -7.08 1.99
N ASP A 95 4.66 -8.40 1.89
CA ASP A 95 5.01 -9.31 3.00
C ASP A 95 6.33 -10.09 2.75
N CYS A 96 7.11 -9.64 1.77
CA CYS A 96 8.39 -10.18 1.32
C CYS A 96 9.16 -9.06 0.59
N GLY A 97 10.47 -9.21 0.39
CA GLY A 97 11.29 -8.14 -0.23
C GLY A 97 10.81 -7.74 -1.63
N SER A 98 10.69 -8.69 -2.56
CA SER A 98 10.31 -8.39 -3.95
C SER A 98 8.89 -7.85 -4.09
N CYS A 99 7.93 -8.44 -3.37
CA CYS A 99 6.55 -7.99 -3.41
C CYS A 99 6.34 -6.65 -2.69
N CYS A 100 7.12 -6.34 -1.65
CA CYS A 100 7.11 -5.02 -1.02
C CYS A 100 7.54 -3.95 -2.04
N SER A 101 8.69 -4.16 -2.71
CA SER A 101 9.15 -3.26 -3.77
C SER A 101 8.12 -3.08 -4.88
N ALA A 102 7.53 -4.18 -5.38
CA ALA A 102 6.52 -4.12 -6.43
C ALA A 102 5.25 -3.37 -5.98
N CYS A 103 4.71 -3.66 -4.79
CA CYS A 103 3.52 -2.98 -4.27
C CYS A 103 3.74 -1.48 -4.03
N VAL A 104 4.91 -1.09 -3.50
CA VAL A 104 5.25 0.33 -3.33
C VAL A 104 5.42 1.01 -4.69
N THR A 105 5.99 0.32 -5.67
CA THR A 105 6.11 0.83 -7.05
C THR A 105 4.75 1.09 -7.67
N ASP A 106 3.80 0.16 -7.52
CA ASP A 106 2.43 0.37 -8.01
C ASP A 106 1.78 1.55 -7.32
N GLY A 107 1.93 1.68 -6.00
CA GLY A 107 1.40 2.80 -5.24
C GLY A 107 1.93 4.15 -5.73
N VAL A 108 3.25 4.26 -5.92
CA VAL A 108 3.87 5.47 -6.49
C VAL A 108 3.30 5.78 -7.88
N ARG A 109 3.15 4.77 -8.75
CA ARG A 109 2.63 4.97 -10.11
C ARG A 109 1.16 5.40 -10.12
N LEU A 110 0.35 4.88 -9.20
CA LEU A 110 -1.05 5.29 -9.05
C LEU A 110 -1.15 6.73 -8.52
N GLU A 111 -0.33 7.10 -7.54
CA GLU A 111 -0.25 8.46 -7.02
C GLU A 111 0.22 9.45 -8.11
N GLN A 112 1.22 9.08 -8.90
CA GLN A 112 1.68 9.86 -10.07
C GLN A 112 0.59 10.01 -11.14
N ALA A 113 -0.30 9.03 -11.26
CA ALA A 113 -1.47 9.09 -12.13
C ALA A 113 -2.64 9.89 -11.51
N GLY A 114 -2.44 10.52 -10.34
CA GLY A 114 -3.43 11.35 -9.66
C GLY A 114 -4.41 10.58 -8.77
N LEU A 115 -4.12 9.32 -8.45
CA LEU A 115 -5.01 8.47 -7.66
C LEU A 115 -4.47 8.26 -6.23
N PRO A 116 -5.14 8.78 -5.20
CA PRO A 116 -4.79 8.49 -3.81
C PRO A 116 -4.77 7.00 -3.51
N THR A 117 -3.64 6.50 -3.00
CA THR A 117 -3.40 5.06 -2.91
C THR A 117 -2.91 4.62 -1.53
N ALA A 118 -3.60 3.63 -0.97
CA ALA A 118 -3.18 2.93 0.25
C ALA A 118 -2.44 1.63 -0.11
N VAL A 119 -1.16 1.55 0.23
CA VAL A 119 -0.31 0.36 -0.01
C VAL A 119 -0.19 -0.44 1.27
N ILE A 120 -0.64 -1.70 1.26
CA ILE A 120 -0.58 -2.58 2.44
C ILE A 120 0.75 -3.34 2.46
N VAL A 121 1.48 -3.17 3.57
CA VAL A 121 2.69 -3.93 3.90
C VAL A 121 2.58 -4.53 5.30
N THR A 122 3.42 -5.52 5.58
CA THR A 122 3.48 -6.11 6.93
C THR A 122 4.59 -5.48 7.78
N THR A 123 4.49 -5.60 9.11
CA THR A 123 5.44 -5.04 10.09
C THR A 123 6.92 -5.33 9.77
N GLU A 124 7.24 -6.53 9.30
CA GLU A 124 8.64 -6.92 8.96
C GLU A 124 9.20 -6.18 7.74
N PHE A 125 8.33 -5.56 6.92
CA PHE A 125 8.68 -4.89 5.66
C PHE A 125 8.36 -3.38 5.68
N GLU A 126 8.05 -2.81 6.84
CA GLU A 126 7.82 -1.37 6.97
C GLU A 126 9.07 -0.57 6.57
N HIS A 127 10.25 -0.96 7.07
CA HIS A 127 11.49 -0.26 6.74
C HIS A 127 11.81 -0.33 5.25
N GLU A 128 11.63 -1.51 4.63
CA GLU A 128 11.80 -1.68 3.19
C GLU A 128 10.84 -0.79 2.41
N ALA A 129 9.57 -0.72 2.82
CA ALA A 129 8.60 0.14 2.17
C ALA A 129 9.01 1.62 2.20
N ARG A 130 9.57 2.08 3.34
CA ARG A 130 10.13 3.45 3.49
C ARG A 130 11.31 3.70 2.56
N LEU A 131 12.25 2.74 2.45
CA LEU A 131 13.36 2.85 1.52
C LEU A 131 12.89 2.90 0.06
N GLN A 132 11.89 2.08 -0.29
CA GLN A 132 11.37 2.00 -1.66
C GLN A 132 10.62 3.27 -2.08
N ARG A 133 9.85 3.91 -1.19
CA ARG A 133 9.19 5.20 -1.49
C ARG A 133 10.19 6.35 -1.63
N ASP A 134 11.23 6.36 -0.79
CA ASP A 134 12.27 7.39 -0.82
C ASP A 134 13.10 7.30 -2.09
N ALA A 135 13.51 6.08 -2.47
CA ALA A 135 14.23 5.82 -3.70
C ALA A 135 13.43 6.21 -4.96
N ARG A 136 12.11 6.39 -4.85
CA ARG A 136 11.21 6.82 -5.93
C ARG A 136 10.76 8.28 -5.81
N GLY A 137 11.28 9.01 -4.81
CA GLY A 137 11.04 10.44 -4.64
C GLY A 137 9.72 10.77 -3.96
N MET A 138 8.97 9.78 -3.50
CA MET A 138 7.64 9.98 -2.91
C MET A 138 7.66 9.69 -1.41
N ALA A 139 8.50 10.43 -0.68
CA ALA A 139 8.72 10.23 0.75
C ALA A 139 7.43 10.43 1.60
N ASP A 140 6.41 11.09 1.07
CA ASP A 140 5.14 11.28 1.77
C ASP A 140 4.15 10.11 1.55
N LEU A 141 4.46 9.13 0.68
CA LEU A 141 3.64 7.92 0.50
C LEU A 141 3.81 7.00 1.70
N GLU A 142 3.01 7.19 2.72
CA GLU A 142 3.04 6.31 3.88
C GLU A 142 2.26 5.00 3.62
N PRO A 143 2.86 3.83 3.93
CA PRO A 143 2.16 2.56 3.77
C PRO A 143 1.17 2.32 4.91
N VAL A 144 0.14 1.52 4.63
CA VAL A 144 -0.63 0.84 5.69
C VAL A 144 0.22 -0.30 6.22
N VAL A 145 0.49 -0.30 7.54
CA VAL A 145 1.31 -1.33 8.19
C VAL A 145 0.43 -2.23 9.04
N ILE A 146 0.45 -3.53 8.76
CA ILE A 146 -0.30 -4.54 9.50
C ILE A 146 0.60 -5.66 10.02
N THR A 147 0.12 -6.38 11.03
CA THR A 147 0.90 -7.41 11.72
C THR A 147 1.28 -8.58 10.78
N HIS A 148 2.56 -8.93 10.71
CA HIS A 148 3.05 -10.13 10.01
C HIS A 148 2.71 -11.42 10.79
N PRO A 149 2.60 -12.61 10.16
CA PRO A 149 2.53 -12.91 8.73
C PRO A 149 1.09 -12.82 8.18
N ILE A 150 0.95 -12.93 6.85
CA ILE A 150 -0.34 -13.01 6.15
C ILE A 150 -0.53 -14.34 5.41
N SER A 151 0.55 -14.93 4.91
CA SER A 151 0.53 -16.15 4.10
C SER A 151 -0.07 -17.37 4.82
N SER A 152 0.11 -17.49 6.14
CA SER A 152 -0.33 -18.63 6.96
C SER A 152 -1.68 -18.42 7.66
N LEU A 153 -2.31 -17.25 7.51
CA LEU A 153 -3.52 -16.92 8.24
C LEU A 153 -4.77 -17.61 7.68
N THR A 154 -5.69 -17.95 8.59
CA THR A 154 -7.06 -18.35 8.26
C THR A 154 -7.89 -17.15 7.79
N LEU A 155 -9.07 -17.40 7.21
CA LEU A 155 -9.99 -16.34 6.81
C LEU A 155 -10.41 -15.45 8.00
N GLU A 156 -10.70 -16.04 9.15
CA GLU A 156 -11.07 -15.31 10.37
C GLU A 156 -9.91 -14.42 10.85
N GLN A 157 -8.67 -14.93 10.84
CA GLN A 157 -7.50 -14.13 11.21
C GLN A 157 -7.24 -12.98 10.24
N LEU A 158 -7.58 -13.14 8.95
CA LEU A 158 -7.50 -12.06 7.97
C LEU A 158 -8.50 -10.93 8.26
N GLU A 159 -9.61 -11.20 8.93
CA GLU A 159 -10.55 -10.14 9.34
C GLU A 159 -9.93 -9.25 10.43
N GLY A 160 -9.17 -9.84 11.35
CA GLY A 160 -8.37 -9.07 12.31
C GLY A 160 -7.35 -8.16 11.61
N ARG A 161 -6.70 -8.65 10.55
CA ARG A 161 -5.77 -7.84 9.75
C ARG A 161 -6.48 -6.74 8.97
N ALA A 162 -7.64 -7.04 8.38
CA ALA A 162 -8.46 -6.04 7.71
C ALA A 162 -8.91 -4.90 8.65
N ALA A 163 -9.18 -5.21 9.92
CA ALA A 163 -9.50 -4.21 10.93
C ALA A 163 -8.30 -3.29 11.26
N GLU A 164 -7.06 -3.79 11.15
CA GLU A 164 -5.84 -2.96 11.22
C GLU A 164 -5.70 -2.05 9.99
N VAL A 165 -6.08 -2.54 8.79
CA VAL A 165 -5.98 -1.78 7.52
C VAL A 165 -6.96 -0.62 7.45
N ALA A 166 -8.25 -0.87 7.71
CA ALA A 166 -9.34 0.06 7.40
C ALA A 166 -9.16 1.50 7.92
N PRO A 167 -8.81 1.75 9.20
CA PRO A 167 -8.60 3.12 9.67
C PRO A 167 -7.40 3.80 8.98
N GLN A 168 -6.28 3.07 8.80
CA GLN A 168 -5.08 3.62 8.18
C GLN A 168 -5.32 3.98 6.70
N ALA A 169 -6.06 3.14 5.96
CA ALA A 169 -6.39 3.41 4.57
C ALA A 169 -7.22 4.71 4.42
N LEU A 170 -8.20 4.94 5.31
CA LEU A 170 -8.97 6.18 5.32
C LEU A 170 -8.09 7.40 5.61
N ASP A 171 -7.22 7.31 6.61
CA ASP A 171 -6.35 8.45 6.93
C ASP A 171 -5.39 8.78 5.77
N ILE A 172 -4.84 7.76 5.11
CA ILE A 172 -3.99 7.93 3.93
C ILE A 172 -4.76 8.60 2.79
N TRP A 173 -5.97 8.13 2.46
CA TRP A 173 -6.75 8.72 1.37
C TRP A 173 -7.20 10.15 1.66
N LEU A 174 -7.51 10.49 2.91
CA LEU A 174 -8.10 11.78 3.26
C LEU A 174 -7.07 12.83 3.69
N THR A 175 -5.93 12.41 4.23
CA THR A 175 -4.92 13.31 4.83
C THR A 175 -3.52 13.11 4.28
N GLY A 176 -3.23 11.97 3.66
CA GLY A 176 -1.87 11.59 3.26
C GLY A 176 -0.98 11.14 4.43
N THR A 177 -1.54 10.83 5.60
CA THR A 177 -0.78 10.35 6.76
C THR A 177 -1.55 9.23 7.45
N PRO A 178 -0.96 8.06 7.76
CA PRO A 178 -1.63 7.03 8.56
C PRO A 178 -1.68 7.47 10.02
N THR A 179 -2.82 7.25 10.70
CA THR A 179 -2.85 7.38 12.16
C THR A 179 -1.93 6.35 12.77
N ARG A 180 -0.86 6.80 13.45
CA ARG A 180 0.04 5.92 14.19
C ARG A 180 -0.74 5.30 15.36
N ALA A 181 -1.11 4.03 15.24
CA ALA A 181 -1.74 3.30 16.34
C ALA A 181 -0.81 3.36 17.57
N THR A 182 -1.30 3.96 18.65
CA THR A 182 -0.58 4.07 19.92
C THR A 182 -0.32 2.68 20.48
N ARG A 183 0.87 2.12 20.24
CA ARG A 183 1.34 0.93 20.97
C ARG A 183 1.58 1.34 22.42
N THR A 184 0.64 1.05 23.31
CA THR A 184 0.87 1.07 24.76
C THR A 184 1.93 0.02 25.06
N ALA A 185 3.17 0.46 25.25
CA ALA A 185 4.23 -0.36 25.80
C ALA A 185 3.92 -0.57 27.29
N THR A 186 3.36 -1.71 27.64
CA THR A 186 3.35 -2.18 29.03
C THR A 186 4.77 -2.54 29.39
N THR A 187 5.47 -1.65 30.07
CA THR A 187 6.72 -1.97 30.75
C THR A 187 6.37 -2.82 31.97
N SER A 188 6.42 -4.15 31.83
CA SER A 188 6.48 -5.03 33.00
C SER A 188 7.92 -5.12 33.47
N SER A 189 8.22 -4.38 34.54
CA SER A 189 9.36 -4.66 35.40
C SER A 189 9.00 -5.81 36.34
N VAL A 190 9.74 -6.93 36.24
CA VAL A 190 10.14 -7.78 37.37
C VAL A 190 11.53 -8.32 37.06
#